data_AF-A0A4U5WZG6-F1
#
_entry.id   AF-A0A4U5WZG6-F1
#
_cell.length_a   1.000
_cell.length_b   1.000
_cell.length_c   1.000
_cell.angle_alpha   90.00
_cell.angle_beta   90.00
_cell.angle_gamma   90.00
#
_symmetry.space_group_name_H-M   'P 1'
#
loop_
_entity.id
_entity.type
_entity.pdbx_description
1 polymer ?
#
loop_
_entity_poly.entity_id
_entity_poly.type
_entity_poly.pdbx_seq_one_letter_code
_entity_poly.pdbx_strand_id
1 'polypeptide(L)'
;MAISGLGHTGLWVYDLPKMRDFYERVMGLTVTDEDENLQIVFFSAQPEHEHHEFVLQAGRTSPLGDKQQHQISWRVETLEDLRTFHLRFAREGVTVQQEVTHGNALGIYFFDPEGNRNEVYLRIERDVRQPFRKSIDLGLSPEEIYAEAERLLNDGDEAYQPVQ
;
A
#
# COMPACT_ATOMS: atom_id res chain seq x y z
N MET A 1 7.22 -21.91 22.00
CA MET A 1 6.16 -21.67 20.99
C MET A 1 6.34 -20.26 20.47
N ALA A 2 6.20 -20.04 19.17
CA ALA A 2 6.34 -18.74 18.52
C ALA A 2 5.04 -18.41 17.76
N ILE A 3 4.79 -17.12 17.53
CA ILE A 3 3.68 -16.66 16.67
C ILE A 3 3.86 -17.21 15.24
N SER A 4 2.76 -17.45 14.52
CA SER A 4 2.78 -17.96 13.14
C SER A 4 2.88 -16.86 12.08
N GLY A 5 2.41 -15.65 12.38
CA GLY A 5 2.38 -14.52 11.45
C GLY A 5 1.65 -13.32 12.03
N LEU A 6 1.61 -12.24 11.24
CA LEU A 6 0.70 -11.12 11.48
C LEU A 6 -0.71 -11.55 11.08
N GLY A 7 -1.70 -11.34 11.95
CA GLY A 7 -3.11 -11.65 11.66
C GLY A 7 -3.80 -10.49 10.95
N HIS A 8 -4.00 -9.37 11.65
CA HIS A 8 -4.62 -8.18 11.10
C HIS A 8 -4.02 -6.89 11.67
N THR A 9 -4.34 -5.77 11.03
CA THR A 9 -4.14 -4.43 11.55
C THR A 9 -5.43 -3.62 11.40
N GLY A 10 -5.50 -2.43 11.99
CA GLY A 10 -6.68 -1.59 11.86
C GLY A 10 -6.40 -0.12 12.09
N LEU A 11 -7.32 0.71 11.62
CA LEU A 11 -7.28 2.16 11.75
C LEU A 11 -8.52 2.67 12.46
N TRP A 12 -8.29 3.60 13.39
CA TRP A 12 -9.32 4.53 13.79
C TRP A 12 -9.49 5.56 12.67
N VAL A 13 -10.72 5.82 12.26
CA VAL A 13 -11.05 6.76 11.18
C VAL A 13 -12.01 7.86 11.65
N TYR A 14 -12.00 8.99 10.95
CA TYR A 14 -12.95 10.09 11.10
C TYR A 14 -14.23 9.85 10.31
N ASP A 15 -14.12 9.41 9.06
CA ASP A 15 -15.23 9.19 8.13
C ASP A 15 -15.22 7.73 7.64
N LEU A 16 -15.92 6.87 8.39
CA LEU A 16 -15.98 5.44 8.10
C LEU A 16 -16.57 5.15 6.71
N PRO A 17 -17.69 5.75 6.27
CA PRO A 17 -18.20 5.53 4.91
C PRO A 17 -17.19 5.87 3.81
N LYS A 18 -16.49 7.01 3.93
CA LYS A 18 -15.48 7.43 2.94
C LYS A 18 -14.29 6.47 2.89
N MET A 19 -13.83 6.02 4.05
CA MET A 19 -12.72 5.08 4.16
C MET A 19 -13.13 3.68 3.68
N ARG A 20 -14.35 3.24 3.99
CA ARG A 20 -14.93 1.98 3.48
C ARG A 20 -14.97 1.97 1.95
N ASP A 21 -15.51 3.01 1.30
CA ASP A 21 -15.53 3.12 -0.17
C ASP A 21 -14.12 3.04 -0.75
N PHE A 22 -13.15 3.74 -0.15
CA PHE A 22 -11.77 3.71 -0.62
C PHE A 22 -11.17 2.29 -0.58
N TYR A 23 -11.29 1.61 0.55
CA TYR A 23 -10.68 0.28 0.70
C TYR A 23 -11.44 -0.82 -0.06
N GLU A 24 -12.75 -0.69 -0.24
CA GLU A 24 -13.54 -1.64 -1.03
C GLU A 24 -13.35 -1.39 -2.53
N ARG A 25 -13.65 -0.18 -3.02
CA ARG A 25 -13.75 0.13 -4.46
C ARG A 25 -12.40 0.48 -5.07
N VAL A 26 -11.59 1.29 -4.40
CA VAL A 26 -10.29 1.74 -4.94
C VAL A 26 -9.21 0.71 -4.70
N MET A 27 -9.12 0.17 -3.48
CA MET A 27 -8.12 -0.86 -3.14
C MET A 27 -8.56 -2.27 -3.56
N GLY A 28 -9.86 -2.53 -3.70
CA GLY A 28 -10.37 -3.83 -4.14
C GLY A 28 -10.44 -4.88 -3.04
N LEU A 29 -10.48 -4.48 -1.76
CA LEU A 29 -10.66 -5.40 -0.64
C LEU A 29 -12.12 -5.84 -0.56
N THR A 30 -12.34 -7.06 -0.07
CA THR A 30 -13.68 -7.60 0.18
C THR A 30 -14.12 -7.26 1.60
N VAL A 31 -15.28 -6.65 1.77
CA VAL A 31 -15.92 -6.53 3.09
C VAL A 31 -16.37 -7.92 3.54
N THR A 32 -15.88 -8.38 4.69
CA THR A 32 -16.21 -9.71 5.22
C THR A 32 -17.22 -9.66 6.35
N ASP A 33 -17.26 -8.56 7.12
CA ASP A 33 -18.27 -8.32 8.15
C ASP A 33 -18.34 -6.81 8.48
N GLU A 34 -19.44 -6.35 9.08
CA GLU A 34 -19.63 -4.97 9.54
C GLU A 34 -20.70 -4.85 10.64
N ASP A 35 -20.54 -3.88 11.53
CA ASP A 35 -21.54 -3.52 12.54
C ASP A 35 -21.76 -2.01 12.54
N GLU A 36 -22.97 -1.59 12.15
CA GLU A 36 -23.37 -0.19 12.09
C GLU A 36 -23.46 0.46 13.47
N ASN A 37 -23.85 -0.26 14.52
CA ASN A 37 -23.94 0.32 15.86
C ASN A 37 -22.56 0.60 16.44
N LEU A 38 -21.58 -0.27 16.14
CA LEU A 38 -20.19 -0.12 16.56
C LEU A 38 -19.34 0.72 15.61
N GLN A 39 -19.90 1.09 14.45
CA GLN A 39 -19.22 1.84 13.39
C GLN A 39 -17.88 1.17 13.03
N ILE A 40 -17.94 -0.11 12.65
CA ILE A 40 -16.78 -0.95 12.35
C ILE A 40 -17.00 -1.78 11.07
N VAL A 41 -15.95 -1.93 10.27
CA VAL A 41 -15.96 -2.72 9.02
C VAL A 41 -14.68 -3.55 8.93
N PHE A 42 -14.83 -4.82 8.54
CA PHE A 42 -13.74 -5.79 8.39
C PHE A 42 -13.51 -6.11 6.91
N PHE A 43 -12.24 -6.19 6.51
CA PHE A 43 -11.82 -6.40 5.13
C PHE A 43 -10.83 -7.56 5.00
N SER A 44 -10.93 -8.27 3.88
CA SER A 44 -9.95 -9.25 3.45
C SER A 44 -9.54 -9.06 2.00
N ALA A 45 -8.26 -9.33 1.69
CA ALA A 45 -7.80 -9.47 0.32
C ALA A 45 -7.98 -10.91 -0.19
N GLN A 46 -8.07 -11.89 0.73
CA GLN A 46 -8.18 -13.33 0.44
C GLN A 46 -9.16 -13.99 1.43
N PRO A 47 -10.47 -13.70 1.33
CA PRO A 47 -11.48 -14.10 2.34
C PRO A 47 -11.61 -15.62 2.55
N GLU A 48 -11.15 -16.42 1.58
CA GLU A 48 -11.10 -17.89 1.69
C GLU A 48 -9.96 -18.38 2.61
N HIS A 49 -8.97 -17.54 2.91
CA HIS A 49 -7.80 -17.89 3.72
C HIS A 49 -7.80 -17.22 5.10
N GLU A 50 -8.21 -15.97 5.19
CA GLU A 50 -8.29 -15.21 6.44
C GLU A 50 -9.59 -14.40 6.44
N HIS A 51 -10.30 -14.40 7.56
CA HIS A 51 -11.58 -13.69 7.64
C HIS A 51 -11.37 -12.18 7.48
N HIS A 52 -10.30 -11.65 8.06
CA HIS A 52 -9.95 -10.25 7.91
C HIS A 52 -8.48 -9.99 8.24
N GLU A 53 -7.82 -9.22 7.38
CA GLU A 53 -6.47 -8.70 7.60
C GLU A 53 -6.51 -7.21 7.96
N PHE A 54 -7.65 -6.54 7.74
CA PHE A 54 -7.78 -5.11 7.93
C PHE A 54 -9.13 -4.69 8.52
N VAL A 55 -9.10 -3.74 9.46
CA VAL A 55 -10.27 -3.26 10.18
C VAL A 55 -10.32 -1.74 10.18
N LEU A 56 -11.48 -1.16 9.91
CA LEU A 56 -11.76 0.25 10.09
C LEU A 56 -12.76 0.44 11.20
N GLN A 57 -12.49 1.33 12.15
CA GLN A 57 -13.46 1.70 13.18
C GLN A 57 -13.53 3.22 13.34
N ALA A 58 -14.73 3.78 13.40
CA ALA A 58 -14.89 5.22 13.68
C ALA A 58 -14.40 5.55 15.10
N GLY A 59 -13.72 6.69 15.27
CA GLY A 59 -13.25 7.13 16.59
C GLY A 59 -11.85 7.71 16.61
N ARG A 60 -11.30 8.11 15.45
CA ARG A 60 -10.00 8.79 15.41
C ARG A 60 -10.05 10.10 16.20
N THR A 61 -9.07 10.28 17.08
CA THR A 61 -8.94 11.49 17.91
C THR A 61 -7.67 12.28 17.61
N SER A 62 -6.70 11.66 16.92
CA SER A 62 -5.43 12.28 16.56
C SER A 62 -5.55 13.17 15.33
N PRO A 63 -5.09 14.44 15.37
CA PRO A 63 -5.07 15.34 14.23
C PRO A 63 -4.51 14.71 12.93
N LEU A 64 -5.02 15.19 11.79
CA LEU A 64 -4.42 14.87 10.49
C LEU A 64 -2.96 15.35 10.47
N GLY A 65 -2.05 14.47 10.01
CA GLY A 65 -0.62 14.72 9.97
C GLY A 65 0.17 14.23 11.20
N ASP A 66 -0.51 13.84 12.28
CA ASP A 66 0.17 13.17 13.39
C ASP A 66 0.70 11.81 12.96
N LYS A 67 1.89 11.45 13.46
CA LYS A 67 2.48 10.12 13.23
C LYS A 67 1.64 9.06 13.94
N GLN A 68 0.82 8.37 13.16
CA GLN A 68 0.08 7.17 13.58
C GLN A 68 0.88 5.92 13.17
N GLN A 69 0.25 5.01 12.43
CA GLN A 69 0.92 3.94 11.72
C GLN A 69 1.92 4.49 10.70
N HIS A 70 3.09 3.86 10.58
CA HIS A 70 4.11 4.23 9.60
C HIS A 70 3.68 3.96 8.15
N GLN A 71 3.26 2.73 7.82
CA GLN A 71 2.78 2.36 6.48
C GLN A 71 1.97 1.04 6.44
N ILE A 72 0.87 0.96 5.70
CA ILE A 72 0.24 -0.35 5.42
C ILE A 72 0.60 -0.75 3.98
N SER A 73 1.28 -1.88 3.83
CA SER A 73 1.76 -2.36 2.52
C SER A 73 0.90 -3.54 2.03
N TRP A 74 0.37 -3.41 0.82
CA TRP A 74 -0.56 -4.31 0.16
C TRP A 74 0.14 -4.99 -1.02
N ARG A 75 0.11 -6.32 -1.07
CA ARG A 75 0.80 -7.07 -2.12
C ARG A 75 -0.06 -7.17 -3.37
N VAL A 76 0.59 -7.04 -4.52
CA VAL A 76 0.04 -7.45 -5.82
C VAL A 76 0.90 -8.58 -6.40
N GLU A 77 0.34 -9.33 -7.35
CA GLU A 77 0.97 -10.54 -7.88
C GLU A 77 1.83 -10.26 -9.13
N THR A 78 1.50 -9.21 -9.88
CA THR A 78 2.18 -8.89 -11.15
C THR A 78 2.55 -7.42 -11.28
N LEU A 79 3.44 -7.11 -12.22
CA LEU A 79 3.78 -5.72 -12.55
C LEU A 79 2.58 -5.02 -13.22
N GLU A 80 1.80 -5.76 -13.99
CA GLU A 80 0.56 -5.30 -14.61
C GLU A 80 -0.47 -4.85 -13.58
N ASP A 81 -0.58 -5.55 -12.44
CA ASP A 81 -1.43 -5.12 -11.32
C ASP A 81 -0.95 -3.79 -10.75
N LEU A 82 0.37 -3.64 -10.55
CA LEU A 82 0.95 -2.40 -10.04
C LEU A 82 0.71 -1.22 -10.99
N ARG A 83 0.85 -1.43 -12.31
CA ARG A 83 0.52 -0.45 -13.35
C ARG A 83 -0.98 -0.16 -13.41
N THR A 84 -1.83 -1.16 -13.14
CA THR A 84 -3.28 -0.97 -13.02
C THR A 84 -3.60 -0.04 -11.85
N PHE A 85 -2.91 -0.18 -10.72
CA PHE A 85 -3.04 0.74 -9.58
C PHE A 85 -2.53 2.15 -9.90
N HIS A 86 -1.39 2.30 -10.61
CA HIS A 86 -0.93 3.60 -11.10
C HIS A 86 -2.03 4.35 -11.87
N LEU A 87 -2.65 3.69 -12.86
CA LEU A 87 -3.73 4.28 -13.65
C LEU A 87 -5.01 4.52 -12.83
N ARG A 88 -5.35 3.60 -11.92
CA ARG A 88 -6.52 3.73 -11.03
C ARG A 88 -6.37 4.93 -10.10
N PHE A 89 -5.21 5.08 -9.46
CA PHE A 89 -4.92 6.20 -8.56
C PHE A 89 -5.00 7.55 -9.26
N ALA A 90 -4.48 7.65 -10.49
CA ALA A 90 -4.62 8.86 -11.30
C ALA A 90 -6.10 9.20 -11.60
N ARG A 91 -6.93 8.18 -11.91
CA ARG A 91 -8.38 8.37 -12.20
C ARG A 91 -9.19 8.75 -10.97
N GLU A 92 -8.87 8.15 -9.83
CA GLU A 92 -9.55 8.36 -8.55
C GLU A 92 -9.06 9.61 -7.79
N GLY A 93 -7.99 10.26 -8.27
CA GLY A 93 -7.40 11.42 -7.60
C GLY A 93 -6.67 11.07 -6.30
N VAL A 94 -6.16 9.84 -6.19
CA VAL A 94 -5.38 9.40 -5.02
C VAL A 94 -4.05 10.15 -4.98
N THR A 95 -3.68 10.65 -3.81
CA THR A 95 -2.41 11.35 -3.64
C THR A 95 -1.26 10.33 -3.60
N VAL A 96 -0.57 10.18 -4.72
CA VAL A 96 0.65 9.38 -4.83
C VAL A 96 1.82 10.17 -4.25
N GLN A 97 2.54 9.56 -3.32
CA GLN A 97 3.77 10.12 -2.74
C GLN A 97 4.98 9.79 -3.61
N GLN A 98 5.13 8.53 -4.03
CA GLN A 98 6.29 8.09 -4.79
C GLN A 98 6.05 6.73 -5.44
N GLU A 99 6.54 6.54 -6.67
CA GLU A 99 6.70 5.23 -7.30
C GLU A 99 8.15 4.80 -7.14
N VAL A 100 8.38 3.58 -6.65
CA VAL A 100 9.67 3.20 -6.08
C VAL A 100 10.12 1.82 -6.48
N THR A 101 11.43 1.64 -6.52
CA THR A 101 12.09 0.35 -6.39
C THR A 101 12.82 0.27 -5.05
N HIS A 102 12.61 -0.84 -4.34
CA HIS A 102 13.39 -1.28 -3.19
C HIS A 102 14.47 -2.30 -3.57
N GLY A 103 14.66 -2.55 -4.88
CA GLY A 103 15.56 -3.57 -5.44
C GLY A 103 15.03 -5.00 -5.26
N ASN A 104 14.33 -5.27 -4.16
CA ASN A 104 13.58 -6.50 -3.88
C ASN A 104 12.05 -6.30 -3.96
N ALA A 105 11.59 -5.11 -4.34
CA ALA A 105 10.19 -4.81 -4.58
C ALA A 105 10.06 -3.61 -5.53
N LEU A 106 8.96 -3.56 -6.26
CA LEU A 106 8.47 -2.37 -6.97
C LEU A 106 7.17 -1.94 -6.31
N GLY A 107 6.94 -0.65 -6.10
CA GLY A 107 5.77 -0.20 -5.35
C GLY A 107 5.36 1.24 -5.61
N ILE A 108 4.18 1.59 -5.10
CA ILE A 108 3.62 2.94 -5.11
C ILE A 108 3.28 3.29 -3.67
N TYR A 109 3.95 4.29 -3.09
CA TYR A 109 3.51 4.94 -1.86
C TYR A 109 2.41 5.94 -2.18
N PHE A 110 1.33 5.90 -1.42
CA PHE A 110 0.18 6.79 -1.57
C PHE A 110 -0.49 7.05 -0.21
N PHE A 111 -1.44 7.97 -0.22
CA PHE A 111 -2.25 8.28 0.96
C PHE A 111 -3.71 7.89 0.73
N ASP A 112 -4.31 7.32 1.76
CA ASP A 112 -5.76 7.17 1.81
C ASP A 112 -6.45 8.55 2.04
N PRO A 113 -7.80 8.61 2.01
CA PRO A 113 -8.52 9.87 2.17
C PRO A 113 -8.32 10.62 3.50
N GLU A 114 -7.71 9.98 4.50
CA GLU A 114 -7.36 10.56 5.81
C GLU A 114 -5.85 10.70 6.02
N GLY A 115 -5.07 10.59 4.95
CA GLY A 115 -3.63 10.83 4.98
C GLY A 115 -2.81 9.69 5.60
N ASN A 116 -3.37 8.50 5.81
CA ASN A 116 -2.56 7.37 6.26
C ASN A 116 -1.71 6.85 5.09
N ARG A 117 -0.43 6.62 5.37
CA ARG A 117 0.51 6.14 4.35
C ARG A 117 0.22 4.67 4.06
N ASN A 118 0.03 4.39 2.77
CA ASN A 118 -0.14 3.05 2.25
C ASN A 118 0.88 2.79 1.14
N GLU A 119 1.07 1.52 0.80
CA GLU A 119 1.90 1.08 -0.32
C GLU A 119 1.21 -0.07 -1.04
N VAL A 120 1.12 -0.04 -2.37
CA VAL A 120 0.87 -1.26 -3.17
C VAL A 120 2.21 -1.69 -3.72
N TYR A 121 2.55 -2.98 -3.61
CA TYR A 121 3.87 -3.45 -4.03
C TYR A 121 3.86 -4.85 -4.62
N LEU A 122 4.71 -5.03 -5.62
CA LEU A 122 5.13 -6.31 -6.17
C LEU A 122 6.43 -6.74 -5.48
N ARG A 123 6.43 -7.92 -4.86
CA ARG A 123 7.67 -8.52 -4.34
C ARG A 123 8.50 -9.08 -5.49
N ILE A 124 9.79 -8.72 -5.53
CA ILE A 124 10.77 -9.33 -6.42
C ILE A 124 11.60 -10.33 -5.62
N GLU A 125 11.78 -11.54 -6.13
CA GLU A 125 12.57 -12.57 -5.47
C GLU A 125 14.07 -12.28 -5.58
N ARG A 126 14.53 -11.35 -4.74
CA ARG A 126 15.93 -10.93 -4.65
C ARG A 126 16.26 -10.51 -3.23
N ASP A 127 17.50 -10.78 -2.81
CA ASP A 127 18.03 -10.26 -1.56
C ASP A 127 18.75 -8.93 -1.83
N VAL A 128 18.23 -7.83 -1.25
CA VAL A 128 18.77 -6.48 -1.37
C VAL A 128 18.79 -5.84 0.01
N ARG A 129 19.96 -5.32 0.41
CA ARG A 129 20.15 -4.64 1.70
C ARG A 129 19.28 -3.38 1.76
N GLN A 130 18.49 -3.29 2.84
CA GLN A 130 17.63 -2.14 3.11
C GLN A 130 18.29 -1.15 4.10
N PRO A 131 17.96 0.16 4.03
CA PRO A 131 17.03 0.77 3.10
C PRO A 131 17.66 1.01 1.72
N PHE A 132 17.05 0.43 0.69
CA PHE A 132 17.24 0.83 -0.70
C PHE A 132 15.91 1.38 -1.18
N ARG A 133 15.88 2.59 -1.74
CA ARG A 133 14.69 3.22 -2.29
C ARG A 133 15.10 4.23 -3.34
N LYS A 134 14.69 4.00 -4.58
CA LYS A 134 14.88 4.93 -5.69
C LYS A 134 13.58 5.09 -6.48
N SER A 135 13.39 6.25 -7.07
CA SER A 135 12.19 6.54 -7.86
C SER A 135 12.22 5.81 -9.20
N ILE A 136 11.07 5.34 -9.65
CA ILE A 136 10.84 4.78 -10.99
C ILE A 136 9.59 5.41 -11.61
N ASP A 137 9.34 5.17 -12.89
CA ASP A 137 8.14 5.60 -13.61
C ASP A 137 7.34 4.37 -14.08
N LEU A 138 6.19 4.11 -13.45
CA LEU A 138 5.31 2.99 -13.77
C LEU A 138 4.41 3.27 -14.99
N GLY A 139 4.48 4.47 -15.57
CA GLY A 139 3.86 4.82 -16.85
C GLY A 139 4.57 4.19 -18.05
N LEU A 140 5.81 3.72 -17.88
CA LEU A 140 6.62 3.07 -18.92
C LEU A 140 6.13 1.66 -19.28
N SER A 141 6.76 1.03 -20.28
CA SER A 141 6.54 -0.38 -20.59
C SER A 141 7.08 -1.29 -19.47
N PRO A 142 6.55 -2.52 -19.29
CA PRO A 142 7.07 -3.47 -18.32
C PRO A 142 8.59 -3.71 -18.45
N GLU A 143 9.08 -3.82 -19.68
CA GLU A 143 10.49 -4.04 -19.99
C GLU A 143 11.35 -2.84 -19.55
N GLU A 144 10.88 -1.63 -19.81
CA GLU A 144 11.56 -0.39 -19.42
C GLU A 144 11.61 -0.23 -17.89
N ILE A 145 10.51 -0.56 -17.19
CA ILE A 145 10.46 -0.50 -15.72
C ILE A 145 11.48 -1.46 -15.09
N TYR A 146 11.54 -2.70 -15.56
CA TYR A 146 12.52 -3.67 -15.04
C TYR A 146 13.95 -3.27 -15.38
N ALA A 147 14.19 -2.78 -16.60
CA ALA A 147 15.51 -2.30 -17.00
C ALA A 147 15.98 -1.12 -16.14
N GLU A 148 15.09 -0.18 -15.83
CA GLU A 148 15.40 0.96 -14.98
C GLU A 148 15.64 0.53 -13.52
N ALA A 149 14.81 -0.37 -12.98
CA ALA A 149 15.01 -0.90 -11.63
C ALA A 149 16.38 -1.62 -11.50
N GLU A 150 16.79 -2.39 -12.52
CA GLU A 150 18.10 -3.03 -12.53
C GLU A 150 19.23 -2.00 -12.66
N ARG A 151 19.07 -0.99 -13.53
CA ARG A 151 20.06 0.09 -13.69
C ARG A 151 20.27 0.83 -12.37
N LEU A 152 19.19 1.21 -11.69
CA LEU A 152 19.20 1.92 -10.42
C LEU A 152 19.85 1.11 -9.28
N LEU A 153 19.76 -0.21 -9.33
CA LEU A 153 20.41 -1.07 -8.35
C LEU A 153 21.94 -1.16 -8.54
N ASN A 154 22.42 -0.96 -9.77
CA ASN A 154 23.82 -1.13 -10.15
C ASN A 154 24.59 0.18 -10.38
N ASP A 155 23.93 1.33 -10.35
CA ASP A 155 24.53 2.64 -10.69
C ASP A 155 25.56 3.16 -9.67
N GLY A 156 25.62 2.59 -8.46
CA GLY A 156 26.56 2.99 -7.40
C GLY A 156 26.17 4.27 -6.64
N ASP A 157 25.03 4.88 -6.97
CA ASP A 157 24.51 6.06 -6.28
C ASP A 157 23.98 5.72 -4.87
N GLU A 158 23.65 6.75 -4.08
CA GLU A 158 23.05 6.56 -2.76
C GLU A 158 21.82 5.67 -2.84
N ALA A 159 21.80 4.64 -1.97
CA ALA A 159 20.75 3.64 -1.96
C ALA A 159 19.37 4.23 -1.61
N TYR A 160 19.32 5.35 -0.89
CA TYR A 160 18.08 5.91 -0.34
C TYR A 160 17.85 7.35 -0.81
N GLN A 161 16.77 7.57 -1.56
CA GLN A 161 16.34 8.91 -1.97
C GLN A 161 15.14 9.36 -1.11
N PRO A 162 15.30 10.35 -0.19
CA PRO A 162 14.20 10.90 0.59
C PRO A 162 13.13 11.52 -0.32
N VAL A 163 11.86 11.24 -0.03
CA VAL A 163 10.74 12.00 -0.61
C VAL A 163 10.57 13.25 0.24
N GLN A 164 10.50 14.42 -0.41
CA GLN A 164 10.15 15.69 0.25
C GLN A 164 8.66 15.76 0.52
#